data_AF-A0A2S7BG34-F1
#
_entry.id   AF-A0A2S7BG34-F1
#
_cell.length_a   1.000
_cell.length_b   1.000
_cell.length_c   1.000
_cell.angle_alpha   90.00
_cell.angle_beta   90.00
_cell.angle_gamma   90.00
#
_symmetry.space_group_name_H-M   'P 1'
#
loop_
_entity.id
_entity.type
_entity.pdbx_description
1 polymer ?
#
loop_
_entity_poly.entity_id
_entity_poly.type
_entity_poly.pdbx_seq_one_letter_code
_entity_poly.pdbx_strand_id
1 'polypeptide(L)'
;MRKSALLASVMRSGQRRRLLASLPIAMAEQLRTQIALVRRHGWDELSLVEPLLHGQELTVTQTDADLGLEEIVQLSHILSAATLSRVVMATTAGEASFVLAALDPQIAKAVCAELTTMRPLPPALAAAVRNAAQTHAAAVPAMRALP
;
A
#
# COMPACT_ATOMS: atom_id res chain seq x y z
N MET A 1 1.15 -9.47 -7.82
CA MET A 1 2.25 -8.93 -8.66
C MET A 1 2.87 -7.63 -8.13
N ARG A 2 2.14 -6.73 -7.46
CA ARG A 2 2.70 -5.46 -6.94
C ARG A 2 3.77 -5.64 -5.85
N LYS A 3 3.53 -6.54 -4.87
CA LYS A 3 4.55 -6.94 -3.86
C LYS A 3 5.85 -7.41 -4.52
N SER A 4 5.74 -8.21 -5.58
CA SER A 4 6.88 -8.70 -6.37
C SER A 4 7.63 -7.57 -7.09
N ALA A 5 6.93 -6.52 -7.53
CA ALA A 5 7.52 -5.37 -8.19
C ALA A 5 8.27 -4.45 -7.22
N LEU A 6 7.71 -4.20 -6.03
CA LEU A 6 8.39 -3.51 -4.92
C LEU A 6 9.69 -4.24 -4.55
N LEU A 7 9.60 -5.55 -4.34
CA LEU A 7 10.74 -6.39 -4.00
C LEU A 7 11.79 -6.38 -5.13
N ALA A 8 11.37 -6.52 -6.39
CA ALA A 8 12.28 -6.45 -7.53
C ALA A 8 12.84 -5.04 -7.81
N SER A 9 12.24 -3.98 -7.29
CA SER A 9 12.74 -2.61 -7.44
C SER A 9 13.98 -2.35 -6.56
N VAL A 10 14.01 -2.93 -5.36
CA VAL A 10 15.14 -2.82 -4.40
C VAL A 10 16.23 -3.88 -4.59
N MET A 11 15.96 -4.92 -5.40
CA MET A 11 16.96 -5.95 -5.73
C MET A 11 18.16 -5.35 -6.48
N ARG A 12 19.37 -5.90 -6.22
CA ARG A 12 20.57 -5.56 -6.99
C ARG A 12 20.34 -5.87 -8.47
N SER A 13 20.88 -5.01 -9.35
CA SER A 13 20.66 -5.04 -10.79
C SER A 13 20.95 -6.38 -11.47
N GLY A 14 21.88 -7.19 -10.93
CA GLY A 14 22.18 -8.54 -11.38
C GLY A 14 21.14 -9.59 -10.95
N GLN A 15 20.62 -9.51 -9.72
CA GLN A 15 19.59 -10.42 -9.21
C GLN A 15 18.24 -10.17 -9.90
N ARG A 16 17.88 -8.89 -10.10
CA ARG A 16 16.69 -8.50 -10.87
C ARG A 16 16.72 -9.06 -12.30
N ARG A 17 17.89 -9.01 -12.95
CA ARG A 17 18.07 -9.54 -14.32
C ARG A 17 17.87 -11.05 -14.37
N ARG A 18 18.41 -11.79 -13.39
CA ARG A 18 18.22 -13.25 -13.28
C ARG A 18 16.76 -13.62 -13.00
N LEU A 19 16.09 -12.90 -12.11
CA LEU A 19 14.66 -13.09 -11.81
C LEU A 19 13.78 -12.85 -13.04
N LEU A 20 14.01 -11.75 -13.77
CA LEU A 20 13.25 -11.46 -15.00
C LEU A 20 13.54 -12.46 -16.12
N ALA A 21 14.74 -13.04 -16.16
CA ALA A 21 15.10 -14.07 -17.13
C ALA A 21 14.53 -15.46 -16.78
N SER A 22 14.25 -15.74 -15.50
CA SER A 22 13.63 -16.99 -15.05
C SER A 22 12.09 -16.99 -15.15
N LEU A 23 11.47 -15.86 -15.50
CA LEU A 23 10.02 -15.71 -15.59
C LEU A 23 9.53 -15.87 -17.04
N PRO A 24 8.29 -16.34 -17.24
CA PRO A 24 7.63 -16.28 -18.54
C PRO A 24 7.59 -14.84 -19.07
N ILE A 25 7.78 -14.67 -20.38
CA ILE A 25 7.94 -13.35 -21.03
C ILE A 25 6.82 -12.38 -20.67
N ALA A 26 5.56 -12.82 -20.71
CA ALA A 26 4.40 -11.99 -20.37
C ALA A 26 4.43 -11.49 -18.91
N MET A 27 4.83 -12.34 -17.96
CA MET A 27 4.98 -11.97 -16.55
C MET A 27 6.19 -11.06 -16.32
N ALA A 28 7.30 -11.30 -17.03
CA ALA A 28 8.49 -10.46 -16.96
C ALA A 28 8.21 -9.05 -17.47
N GLU A 29 7.42 -8.90 -18.54
CA GLU A 29 6.99 -7.59 -19.04
C GLU A 29 6.06 -6.86 -18.07
N GLN A 30 5.04 -7.56 -17.53
CA GLN A 30 4.18 -6.99 -16.49
C GLN A 30 4.99 -6.53 -15.28
N LEU A 31 5.96 -7.34 -14.84
CA LEU A 31 6.81 -7.02 -13.71
C LEU A 31 7.74 -5.83 -14.01
N ARG A 32 8.29 -5.72 -15.23
CA ARG A 32 9.08 -4.54 -15.65
C ARG A 32 8.27 -3.26 -15.62
N THR A 33 7.04 -3.29 -16.12
CA THR A 33 6.13 -2.13 -16.10
C THR A 33 5.84 -1.67 -14.67
N GLN A 34 5.60 -2.61 -13.76
CA GLN A 34 5.35 -2.30 -12.35
C GLN A 34 6.62 -1.79 -11.63
N ILE A 35 7.79 -2.37 -11.90
CA ILE A 35 9.08 -1.86 -11.36
C ILE A 35 9.32 -0.43 -11.84
N ALA A 36 9.09 -0.15 -13.12
CA ALA A 36 9.26 1.20 -13.67
C ALA A 36 8.31 2.20 -13.00
N LEU A 37 7.09 1.79 -12.68
CA LEU A 37 6.11 2.60 -11.98
C LEU A 37 6.56 2.91 -10.54
N VAL A 38 6.97 1.88 -9.78
CA VAL A 38 7.52 2.03 -8.41
C VAL A 38 8.69 3.01 -8.38
N ARG A 39 9.67 2.85 -9.29
CA ARG A 39 10.85 3.73 -9.36
C ARG A 39 10.51 5.15 -9.78
N ARG A 40 9.56 5.33 -10.71
CA ARG A 40 9.11 6.67 -11.14
C ARG A 40 8.46 7.46 -10.01
N HIS A 41 7.83 6.77 -9.07
CA HIS A 41 7.21 7.37 -7.89
C HIS A 41 8.14 7.48 -6.68
N GLY A 42 9.41 7.03 -6.80
CA GLY A 42 10.38 7.05 -5.70
C GLY A 42 10.06 6.05 -4.59
N TRP A 43 9.32 4.99 -4.88
CA TRP A 43 8.92 3.95 -3.92
C TRP A 43 9.92 2.80 -3.84
N ASP A 44 11.13 2.96 -4.40
CA ASP A 44 12.21 1.98 -4.42
C ASP A 44 13.23 2.16 -3.27
N GLU A 45 12.81 2.78 -2.16
CA GLU A 45 13.63 2.92 -0.96
C GLU A 45 13.73 1.60 -0.19
N LEU A 46 14.96 1.22 0.18
CA LEU A 46 15.23 -0.05 0.86
C LEU A 46 14.52 -0.15 2.22
N SER A 47 14.40 0.97 2.93
CA SER A 47 13.68 1.11 4.20
C SER A 47 12.19 0.77 4.09
N LEU A 48 11.57 1.01 2.94
CA LEU A 48 10.16 0.70 2.68
C LEU A 48 9.92 -0.79 2.35
N VAL A 49 10.97 -1.50 1.92
CA VAL A 49 10.87 -2.89 1.43
C VAL A 49 11.51 -3.89 2.39
N GLU A 50 12.42 -3.45 3.26
CA GLU A 50 13.01 -4.25 4.34
C GLU A 50 11.98 -4.93 5.26
N PRO A 51 10.88 -4.27 5.68
CA PRO A 51 9.83 -4.91 6.48
C PRO A 51 9.14 -6.05 5.73
N LEU A 52 8.99 -5.92 4.42
CA LEU A 52 8.41 -6.94 3.54
C LEU A 52 9.35 -8.13 3.28
N LEU A 53 10.66 -7.89 3.31
CA LEU A 53 11.71 -8.87 3.00
C LEU A 53 12.07 -9.76 4.18
N HIS A 54 12.07 -9.21 5.40
CA HIS A 54 12.50 -9.94 6.58
C HIS A 54 11.47 -10.94 7.09
N GLY A 55 10.28 -11.03 6.47
CA GLY A 55 9.19 -11.86 6.99
C GLY A 55 8.86 -11.51 8.44
N GLN A 56 9.31 -10.35 8.91
CA GLN A 56 8.85 -9.75 10.13
C GLN A 56 7.39 -9.48 9.78
N GLU A 57 6.52 -10.34 10.29
CA GLU A 57 5.19 -9.91 10.72
C GLU A 57 5.42 -8.49 11.20
N LEU A 58 4.77 -7.54 10.53
CA LEU A 58 4.62 -6.20 11.04
C LEU A 58 4.06 -6.39 12.45
N THR A 59 4.95 -6.54 13.42
CA THR A 59 4.80 -6.09 14.78
C THR A 59 4.89 -4.56 14.72
N VAL A 60 4.14 -3.96 13.78
CA VAL A 60 3.16 -2.96 14.17
C VAL A 60 2.58 -3.56 15.41
N THR A 61 2.96 -2.99 16.54
CA THR A 61 2.31 -3.26 17.79
C THR A 61 0.85 -3.07 17.45
N GLN A 62 0.13 -4.17 17.22
CA GLN A 62 -1.30 -4.18 17.04
C GLN A 62 -1.80 -3.82 18.43
N THR A 63 -1.73 -2.54 18.79
CA THR A 63 -2.89 -1.93 19.37
C THR A 63 -4.00 -2.31 18.41
N ASP A 64 -4.97 -3.06 18.93
CA ASP A 64 -6.15 -3.70 18.34
C ASP A 64 -7.07 -2.74 17.55
N ALA A 65 -6.53 -1.62 17.08
CA ALA A 65 -7.17 -0.40 16.62
C ALA A 65 -6.44 0.25 15.42
N ASP A 66 -5.53 -0.43 14.72
CA ASP A 66 -4.97 0.08 13.46
C ASP A 66 -5.45 -0.75 12.26
N LEU A 67 -5.96 -0.06 11.23
CA LEU A 67 -6.39 -0.69 9.97
C LEU A 67 -5.20 -1.34 9.29
N GLY A 68 -5.34 -2.62 8.93
CA GLY A 68 -4.37 -3.31 8.11
C GLY A 68 -4.37 -2.82 6.66
N LEU A 69 -3.32 -3.18 5.93
CA LEU A 69 -3.12 -2.80 4.53
C LEU A 69 -4.24 -3.34 3.64
N GLU A 70 -4.73 -4.55 3.92
CA GLU A 70 -5.75 -5.22 3.13
C GLU A 70 -7.09 -4.50 3.23
N GLU A 71 -7.47 -4.06 4.43
CA GLU A 71 -8.66 -3.26 4.66
C GLU A 71 -8.57 -1.90 3.95
N ILE A 72 -7.40 -1.24 3.97
CA ILE A 72 -7.21 0.03 3.24
C ILE A 72 -7.33 -0.18 1.72
N VAL A 73 -6.82 -1.29 1.19
CA VAL A 73 -6.99 -1.64 -0.22
C VAL A 73 -8.46 -1.91 -0.53
N GLN A 74 -9.20 -2.62 0.33
CA GLN A 74 -10.64 -2.82 0.15
C GLN A 74 -11.41 -1.50 0.16
N LEU A 75 -11.10 -0.62 1.11
CA LEU A 75 -11.69 0.72 1.18
C LEU A 75 -11.40 1.55 -0.06
N SER A 76 -10.25 1.34 -0.72
CA SER A 76 -9.92 2.07 -1.95
C SER A 76 -10.86 1.78 -3.13
N HIS A 77 -11.57 0.65 -3.10
CA HIS A 77 -12.58 0.33 -4.11
C HIS A 77 -13.92 1.02 -3.88
N ILE A 78 -14.13 1.58 -2.69
CA ILE A 78 -15.43 2.11 -2.23
C ILE A 78 -15.33 3.62 -1.98
N LEU A 79 -14.23 4.07 -1.41
CA LEU A 79 -14.00 5.45 -1.01
C LEU A 79 -13.41 6.28 -2.15
N SER A 80 -13.76 7.56 -2.18
CA SER A 80 -13.11 8.53 -3.05
C SER A 80 -11.66 8.77 -2.61
N ALA A 81 -10.81 9.24 -3.54
CA ALA A 81 -9.40 9.53 -3.24
C ALA A 81 -9.22 10.52 -2.08
N ALA A 82 -10.08 11.53 -1.96
CA ALA A 82 -10.06 12.52 -0.89
C ALA A 82 -10.46 11.96 0.49
N THR A 83 -11.34 10.95 0.52
CA THR A 83 -11.70 10.28 1.79
C THR A 83 -10.64 9.25 2.14
N LEU A 84 -10.12 8.53 1.16
CA LEU A 84 -9.05 7.56 1.34
C LEU A 84 -7.75 8.24 1.81
N SER A 85 -7.39 9.41 1.31
CA SER A 85 -6.23 10.17 1.79
C SER A 85 -6.32 10.52 3.27
N ARG A 86 -7.52 10.86 3.77
CA ARG A 86 -7.76 11.07 5.22
C ARG A 86 -7.56 9.80 6.01
N VAL A 87 -8.02 8.66 5.51
CA VAL A 87 -7.81 7.36 6.14
C VAL A 87 -6.32 7.04 6.19
N VAL A 88 -5.60 7.16 5.07
CA VAL A 88 -4.14 6.94 5.00
C VAL A 88 -3.38 7.85 5.97
N MET A 89 -3.72 9.14 6.04
CA MET A 89 -3.05 10.07 6.95
C MET A 89 -3.40 9.85 8.42
N ALA A 90 -4.56 9.25 8.70
CA ALA A 90 -4.97 8.92 10.06
C ALA A 90 -4.41 7.57 10.55
N THR A 91 -4.12 6.64 9.64
CA THR A 91 -3.64 5.27 9.97
C THR A 91 -2.13 5.12 9.86
N THR A 92 -1.47 5.85 8.95
CA THR A 92 -0.02 5.79 8.80
C THR A 92 0.63 6.90 9.60
N ALA A 93 1.30 6.56 10.69
CA ALA A 93 2.07 7.48 11.51
C ALA A 93 3.39 7.90 10.82
N GLY A 94 3.35 8.27 9.53
CA GLY A 94 4.48 8.80 8.78
C GLY A 94 4.82 8.06 7.48
N GLU A 95 4.34 6.84 7.27
CA GLU A 95 4.73 6.00 6.11
C GLU A 95 3.57 5.76 5.12
N ALA A 96 3.04 6.84 4.55
CA ALA A 96 1.99 6.75 3.52
C ALA A 96 2.48 6.06 2.23
N SER A 97 3.79 6.09 1.95
CA SER A 97 4.41 5.51 0.75
C SER A 97 4.11 4.03 0.58
N PHE A 98 4.10 3.27 1.69
CA PHE A 98 3.82 1.84 1.67
C PHE A 98 2.37 1.55 1.26
N VAL A 99 1.42 2.29 1.84
CA VAL A 99 0.00 2.15 1.52
C VAL A 99 -0.26 2.57 0.07
N LEU A 100 0.32 3.68 -0.38
CA LEU A 100 0.20 4.15 -1.76
C LEU A 100 0.72 3.13 -2.79
N ALA A 101 1.79 2.41 -2.47
CA ALA A 101 2.34 1.38 -3.35
C ALA A 101 1.46 0.12 -3.46
N ALA A 102 0.55 -0.11 -2.51
CA ALA A 102 -0.41 -1.22 -2.54
C ALA A 102 -1.67 -0.89 -3.37
N LEU A 103 -2.04 0.40 -3.47
CA LEU A 103 -3.22 0.87 -4.19
C LEU A 103 -3.09 0.72 -5.71
N ASP A 104 -4.22 0.86 -6.40
CA ASP A 104 -4.20 1.00 -7.86
C ASP A 104 -3.43 2.26 -8.28
N PRO A 105 -2.59 2.24 -9.34
CA PRO A 105 -1.78 3.38 -9.72
C PRO A 105 -2.56 4.69 -9.97
N GLN A 106 -3.79 4.61 -10.50
CA GLN A 106 -4.61 5.81 -10.72
C GLN A 106 -5.11 6.38 -9.38
N ILE A 107 -5.55 5.49 -8.48
CA ILE A 107 -6.02 5.85 -7.15
C ILE A 107 -4.86 6.37 -6.29
N ALA A 108 -3.72 5.68 -6.30
CA ALA A 108 -2.50 6.08 -5.59
C ALA A 108 -2.04 7.48 -6.01
N LYS A 109 -2.08 7.79 -7.31
CA LYS A 109 -1.74 9.13 -7.82
C LYS A 109 -2.71 10.19 -7.31
N ALA A 110 -4.01 9.91 -7.32
CA ALA A 110 -5.03 10.83 -6.82
C ALA A 110 -4.90 11.05 -5.30
N VAL A 111 -4.72 9.98 -4.53
CA VAL A 111 -4.51 10.04 -3.08
C VAL A 111 -3.23 10.79 -2.74
N CYS A 112 -2.14 10.57 -3.49
CA CYS A 112 -0.89 11.29 -3.31
C CYS A 112 -1.07 12.80 -3.56
N ALA A 113 -1.77 13.19 -4.64
CA ALA A 113 -2.08 14.58 -4.90
C ALA A 113 -2.89 15.22 -3.75
N GLU A 114 -3.91 14.53 -3.25
CA GLU A 114 -4.70 14.98 -2.10
C GLU A 114 -3.83 15.14 -0.85
N LEU A 115 -3.00 14.13 -0.53
CA LEU A 115 -2.09 14.15 0.62
C LEU A 115 -1.10 15.32 0.58
N THR A 116 -0.57 15.68 -0.59
CA THR A 116 0.34 16.83 -0.73
C THR A 116 -0.32 18.18 -0.44
N THR A 117 -1.64 18.28 -0.64
CA THR A 117 -2.40 19.51 -0.40
C THR A 117 -3.05 19.55 0.99
N MET A 118 -3.13 18.41 1.66
CA MET A 118 -3.81 18.27 2.94
C MET A 118 -2.94 18.75 4.11
N ARG A 119 -3.58 19.49 5.01
CA ARG A 119 -3.00 19.85 6.30
C ARG A 119 -3.10 18.67 7.27
N PRO A 120 -2.12 18.45 8.18
CA PRO A 120 -2.20 17.40 9.19
C PRO A 120 -3.53 17.44 9.96
N LEU A 121 -4.14 16.27 10.15
CA LEU A 121 -5.43 16.14 10.85
C LEU A 121 -5.21 16.36 12.36
N PRO A 122 -6.10 17.08 13.04
CA PRO A 122 -6.12 17.11 14.50
C PRO A 122 -6.27 15.69 15.07
N PRO A 123 -5.64 15.36 16.21
CA PRO A 123 -5.59 14.00 16.73
C PRO A 123 -6.99 13.41 17.02
N ALA A 124 -7.92 14.23 17.51
CA ALA A 124 -9.31 13.82 17.73
C ALA A 124 -10.03 13.42 16.42
N LEU A 125 -9.74 14.12 15.32
CA LEU A 125 -10.35 13.84 14.03
C LEU A 125 -9.68 12.65 13.34
N ALA A 126 -8.36 12.48 13.51
CA ALA A 126 -7.66 11.27 13.08
C ALA A 126 -8.21 10.01 13.79
N ALA A 127 -8.49 10.08 15.09
CA ALA A 127 -9.14 8.99 15.82
C ALA A 127 -10.55 8.68 15.28
N ALA A 128 -11.37 9.71 15.04
CA ALA A 128 -12.71 9.54 14.48
C ALA A 128 -12.69 8.91 13.07
N VAL A 129 -11.76 9.34 12.21
CA VAL A 129 -11.57 8.79 10.86
C VAL A 129 -11.15 7.32 10.92
N ARG A 130 -10.23 6.96 11.83
CA ARG A 130 -9.84 5.56 12.04
C ARG A 130 -11.01 4.68 12.46
N ASN A 131 -11.77 5.12 13.48
CA ASN A 131 -12.94 4.37 13.96
C ASN A 131 -14.01 4.21 12.88
N ALA A 132 -14.24 5.25 12.07
CA ALA A 132 -15.18 5.20 10.96
C ALA A 132 -14.71 4.22 9.88
N ALA A 133 -13.43 4.24 9.52
CA ALA A 133 -12.85 3.33 8.55
C ALA A 133 -12.89 1.86 9.02
N GLN A 134 -12.66 1.61 10.32
CA GLN A 134 -12.78 0.27 10.92
C GLN A 134 -14.22 -0.24 10.86
N THR A 135 -15.17 0.61 11.23
CA THR A 135 -16.60 0.25 11.17
C THR A 135 -17.01 -0.09 9.74
N HIS A 136 -16.47 0.64 8.76
CA HIS A 136 -16.73 0.38 7.35
C HIS A 136 -16.08 -0.91 6.85
N ALA A 137 -14.84 -1.19 7.27
CA ALA A 137 -14.15 -2.44 6.92
C ALA A 137 -14.84 -3.66 7.56
N ALA A 138 -15.29 -3.56 8.80
CA ALA A 138 -16.04 -4.61 9.49
C ALA A 138 -17.45 -4.83 8.91
N ALA A 139 -18.04 -3.80 8.30
CA ALA A 139 -19.36 -3.88 7.66
C ALA A 139 -19.34 -4.51 6.26
N VAL A 140 -18.17 -4.65 5.62
CA VAL A 140 -18.01 -5.42 4.39
C VAL A 140 -17.95 -6.90 4.79
N PRO A 141 -19.01 -7.70 4.57
CA PRO A 141 -18.97 -9.09 4.93
C PRO A 141 -17.95 -9.79 4.03
N ALA A 142 -17.10 -10.63 4.63
CA ALA A 142 -16.23 -11.56 3.94
C ALA A 142 -17.06 -12.51 3.06
N MET A 143 -17.42 -12.07 1.86
CA MET A 143 -17.94 -12.92 0.79
C MET A 143 -16.76 -13.69 0.19
N ARG A 144 -16.33 -14.76 0.88
CA ARG A 144 -15.81 -16.01 0.32
C ARG A 144 -15.21 -16.89 1.42
N ALA A 145 -16.04 -17.75 1.97
CA ALA A 145 -15.62 -19.08 2.41
C ALA A 145 -16.87 -19.97 2.52
N LEU A 146 -17.21 -20.68 1.46
CA LEU A 146 -17.97 -21.92 1.53
C LEU A 146 -17.37 -22.87 0.49
N PRO A 147 -16.90 -24.08 0.89
CA PRO A 147 -16.67 -25.18 -0.04
C PRO A 147 -17.99 -25.74 -0.60
#